data_AF-A0A1H2YEM8-F1
#
_entry.id   AF-A0A1H2YEM8-F1
#
_cell.length_a   1.000
_cell.length_b   1.000
_cell.length_c   1.000
_cell.angle_alpha   90.00
_cell.angle_beta   90.00
_cell.angle_gamma   90.00
#
_symmetry.space_group_name_H-M   'P 1'
#
loop_
_entity.id
_entity.type
_entity.pdbx_description
1 polymer ?
#
loop_
_entity_poly.entity_id
_entity_poly.type
_entity_poly.pdbx_seq_one_letter_code
_entity_poly.pdbx_strand_id
1 'polypeptide(L)'
;MIEKLNQYLNNIFAPYDGIKSVDELKADLLADLQERFRELKDEGKDDKTAFEMTIDSIGDIEQTIQEVANLSRSLERQVLTNFIASDLPDSDFIGVKAHKKKFVASALQGSDFSGADLTGSLFKASDVREANFDSANLTGCLFKASEVHEANFDSANLTGCNFYVTDLTDASFNKSILVRTNLSMSGLIGVKFSDVTLTDVKLTMTDLKKTIFENCIFEGVDFKYSDLRGLCLDNQTFTGVNFDKAALKEVSFRGATLKNVTFISRYTLSKKYHRAIKTICFDGAMMDKLTYAALKSMEADLSKVTVISEEKDMQDQPIQVKGLRKSYKDLHVLKSVDFEVEKGSIFALLGSNGAGKTTVVKILTTLLKPDGGTAIVNGCDVVSKDDNVRQSISLTGQFAAVDEILTGRENLIMIAKLRHLNHPRQVADDLLKRFGLSDAADRRTSTYSGGMRRRLDIAMSLVGKPQLIFLDEPTSGLDPEARIEVWKVVKELVDSGTTVFLTTQYLEEAEQLADRIAILHEGRIIANGTLEELKKLFPPAKVEYVEKQPSLEEIFLAIISKKEEK
;
A
#
# COMPACT_ATOMS: atom_id res chain seq x y z
N MET A 1 -14.66 44.50 43.60
CA MET A 1 -14.77 43.02 43.47
C MET A 1 -14.28 42.52 42.11
N ILE A 2 -14.55 43.21 40.99
CA ILE A 2 -13.97 42.89 39.67
C ILE A 2 -12.42 42.87 39.70
N GLU A 3 -11.78 43.80 40.42
CA GLU A 3 -10.31 43.77 40.62
C GLU A 3 -9.82 42.49 41.34
N LYS A 4 -10.62 41.92 42.25
CA LYS A 4 -10.24 40.67 42.93
C LYS A 4 -10.35 39.47 42.00
N LEU A 5 -11.30 39.48 41.05
CA LEU A 5 -11.42 38.45 40.02
C LEU A 5 -10.24 38.50 39.04
N ASN A 6 -9.86 39.70 38.61
CA ASN A 6 -8.65 39.92 37.81
C ASN A 6 -7.40 39.42 38.54
N GLN A 7 -7.28 39.73 39.83
CA GLN A 7 -6.14 39.29 40.65
C GLN A 7 -6.12 37.77 40.83
N TYR A 8 -7.27 37.12 41.01
CA TYR A 8 -7.40 35.67 41.10
C TYR A 8 -6.93 34.98 39.82
N LEU A 9 -7.44 35.40 38.65
CA LEU A 9 -7.03 34.84 37.36
C LEU A 9 -5.56 35.14 37.03
N ASN A 10 -5.06 36.33 37.36
CA ASN A 10 -3.64 36.65 37.18
C ASN A 10 -2.74 35.69 37.96
N ASN A 11 -3.12 35.28 39.17
CA ASN A 11 -2.34 34.33 39.96
C ASN A 11 -2.36 32.91 39.38
N ILE A 12 -3.50 32.45 38.86
CA ILE A 12 -3.63 31.11 38.24
C ILE A 12 -2.84 31.02 36.94
N PHE A 13 -2.85 32.08 36.14
CA PHE A 13 -2.20 32.09 34.83
C PHE A 13 -0.73 32.53 34.86
N ALA A 14 -0.25 33.14 35.96
CA ALA A 14 1.13 33.61 36.12
C ALA A 14 2.23 32.57 35.76
N PRO A 15 2.09 31.26 36.06
CA PRO A 15 3.08 30.26 35.67
C PRO A 15 3.21 30.04 34.14
N TYR A 16 2.29 30.60 33.35
CA TYR A 16 2.16 30.39 31.91
C TYR A 16 2.23 31.69 31.09
N ASP A 17 2.57 32.81 31.74
CA ASP A 17 2.69 34.11 31.08
C ASP A 17 3.64 34.05 29.87
N GLY A 18 3.22 34.63 28.75
CA GLY A 18 3.97 34.67 27.49
C GLY A 18 3.63 33.57 26.48
N ILE A 19 2.71 32.65 26.80
CA ILE A 19 2.14 31.70 25.84
C ILE A 19 0.86 32.30 25.24
N LYS A 20 0.91 32.67 23.96
CA LYS A 20 -0.16 33.44 23.30
C LYS A 20 -1.56 32.81 23.41
N SER A 21 -1.66 31.49 23.27
CA SER A 21 -2.93 30.75 23.39
C SER A 21 -3.49 30.74 24.82
N VAL A 22 -2.60 30.80 25.82
CA VAL A 22 -2.97 30.88 27.23
C VAL A 22 -3.40 32.30 27.59
N ASP A 23 -2.78 33.32 26.97
CA ASP A 23 -3.22 34.72 27.08
C ASP A 23 -4.60 34.94 26.47
N GLU A 24 -4.90 34.32 25.32
CA GLU A 24 -6.23 34.34 24.69
C GLU A 24 -7.27 33.65 25.58
N LEU A 25 -6.95 32.45 26.09
CA LEU A 25 -7.82 31.72 27.04
C LEU A 25 -8.11 32.53 28.31
N LYS A 26 -7.11 33.25 28.84
CA LYS A 26 -7.24 34.11 30.01
C LYS A 26 -8.20 35.28 29.76
N ALA A 27 -8.13 35.88 28.57
CA ALA A 27 -8.98 37.00 28.20
C ALA A 27 -10.45 36.56 28.05
N ASP A 28 -10.69 35.42 27.39
CA ASP A 28 -12.02 34.86 27.20
C ASP A 28 -12.65 34.44 28.54
N LEU A 29 -11.90 33.70 29.36
CA LEU A 29 -12.37 33.29 30.69
C LEU A 29 -12.65 34.48 31.60
N LEU A 30 -11.85 35.54 31.52
CA LEU A 30 -12.10 36.75 32.29
C LEU A 30 -13.40 37.44 31.87
N ALA A 31 -13.69 37.50 30.58
CA ALA A 31 -14.93 38.08 30.07
C ALA A 31 -16.15 37.31 30.57
N ASP A 32 -16.12 35.97 30.46
CA ASP A 32 -17.20 35.09 30.90
C ASP A 32 -17.47 35.21 32.41
N LEU A 33 -16.41 35.26 33.22
CA LEU A 33 -16.56 35.37 34.68
C LEU A 33 -17.03 36.76 35.12
N GLN A 34 -16.65 37.82 34.40
CA GLN A 34 -17.18 39.16 34.64
C GLN A 34 -18.66 39.27 34.26
N GLU A 35 -19.10 38.56 33.21
CA GLU A 35 -20.52 38.44 32.87
C GLU A 35 -21.28 37.66 33.93
N ARG A 36 -20.79 36.47 34.33
CA ARG A 36 -21.41 35.65 35.36
C ARG A 36 -21.53 36.36 36.71
N PHE A 37 -20.52 37.14 37.09
CA PHE A 37 -20.57 37.95 38.30
C PHE A 37 -21.66 39.03 38.22
N ARG A 38 -21.86 39.66 37.05
CA ARG A 38 -22.93 40.65 36.84
C ARG A 38 -24.32 40.02 36.93
N GLU A 39 -24.52 38.84 36.32
CA GLU A 39 -25.79 38.10 36.43
C GLU A 39 -26.17 37.81 37.89
N LEU A 40 -25.22 37.30 38.68
CA LEU A 40 -25.45 36.99 40.10
C LEU A 40 -25.77 38.25 40.93
N LYS A 41 -25.20 39.39 40.56
CA LYS A 41 -25.52 40.69 41.19
C LYS A 41 -26.94 41.15 40.82
N ASP A 42 -27.37 40.94 39.59
CA ASP A 42 -28.72 41.26 39.13
C ASP A 42 -29.78 40.33 39.73
N GLU A 43 -29.40 39.09 40.08
CA GLU A 43 -30.21 38.16 40.89
C GLU A 43 -30.31 38.53 42.37
N GLY A 44 -29.69 39.64 42.80
CA GLY A 44 -29.76 40.17 44.15
C GLY A 44 -28.78 39.53 45.15
N LYS A 45 -27.74 38.82 44.68
CA LYS A 45 -26.67 38.31 45.56
C LYS A 45 -25.79 39.45 46.06
N ASP A 46 -25.37 39.35 47.33
CA ASP A 46 -24.34 40.25 47.85
C ASP A 46 -22.98 39.99 47.17
N ASP A 47 -22.09 40.98 47.24
CA ASP A 47 -20.78 40.95 46.57
C ASP A 47 -19.93 39.73 46.90
N LYS A 48 -20.00 39.24 48.14
CA LYS A 48 -19.18 38.13 48.61
C LYS A 48 -19.73 36.82 48.07
N THR A 49 -21.04 36.61 48.19
CA THR A 49 -21.72 35.42 47.67
C THR A 49 -21.62 35.32 46.15
N ALA A 50 -21.80 36.43 45.42
CA ALA A 50 -21.65 36.45 43.97
C ALA A 50 -20.23 36.05 43.53
N PHE A 51 -19.21 36.53 44.25
CA PHE A 51 -17.81 36.22 43.94
C PHE A 51 -17.47 34.74 44.17
N GLU A 52 -17.86 34.18 45.32
CA GLU A 52 -17.63 32.76 45.63
C GLU A 52 -18.31 31.85 44.59
N MET A 53 -19.56 32.14 44.23
CA MET A 53 -20.28 31.39 43.20
C MET A 53 -19.68 31.54 41.79
N THR A 54 -19.13 32.71 41.44
CA THR A 54 -18.42 32.90 40.17
C THR A 54 -17.15 32.06 40.12
N ILE A 55 -16.36 32.00 41.20
CA ILE A 55 -15.15 31.18 41.25
C ILE A 55 -15.48 29.68 41.20
N ASP A 56 -16.50 29.23 41.94
CA ASP A 56 -16.90 27.82 41.93
C ASP A 56 -17.39 27.34 40.56
N SER A 57 -17.90 28.25 39.71
CA SER A 57 -18.37 27.92 38.35
C SER A 57 -17.25 27.57 37.37
N ILE A 58 -16.00 27.90 37.70
CA ILE A 58 -14.82 27.70 36.85
C ILE A 58 -14.40 26.22 36.75
N GLY A 59 -14.72 25.41 37.78
CA GLY A 59 -14.26 24.03 37.85
C GLY A 59 -12.72 23.90 37.93
N ASP A 60 -12.17 22.77 37.46
CA ASP A 60 -10.72 22.49 37.48
C ASP A 60 -10.02 23.11 36.25
N ILE A 61 -9.86 24.43 36.27
CA ILE A 61 -9.25 25.18 35.17
C ILE A 61 -7.73 24.99 35.10
N GLU A 62 -7.07 24.63 36.20
CA GLU A 62 -5.61 24.42 36.23
C GLU A 62 -5.20 23.30 35.28
N GLN A 63 -5.96 22.19 35.24
CA GLN A 63 -5.73 21.11 34.29
C GLN A 63 -5.90 21.58 32.84
N THR A 64 -6.93 22.38 32.56
CA THR A 64 -7.21 22.90 31.21
C THR A 64 -6.10 23.84 30.71
N ILE A 65 -5.62 24.73 31.59
CA ILE A 65 -4.51 25.65 31.28
C ILE A 65 -3.23 24.86 31.01
N GLN A 66 -2.95 23.84 31.83
CA GLN A 66 -1.78 22.97 31.66
C GLN A 66 -1.83 22.20 30.34
N GLU A 67 -2.99 21.71 29.92
CA GLU A 67 -3.20 21.03 28.63
C GLU A 67 -3.00 21.97 27.44
N VAL A 68 -3.60 23.17 27.46
CA VAL A 68 -3.44 24.19 26.41
C VAL A 68 -1.99 24.66 26.32
N ALA A 69 -1.32 24.90 27.45
CA ALA A 69 0.09 25.28 27.50
C ALA A 69 1.01 24.19 26.95
N ASN A 70 0.75 22.92 27.27
CA ASN A 70 1.50 21.79 26.74
C ASN A 70 1.29 21.62 25.23
N LEU A 71 0.07 21.80 24.76
CA LEU A 71 -0.26 21.73 23.34
C LEU A 71 0.46 22.85 22.56
N SER A 72 0.42 24.08 23.07
CA SER A 72 1.10 25.21 22.42
C SER A 72 2.62 25.10 22.44
N ARG A 73 3.24 24.66 23.54
CA ARG A 73 4.68 24.36 23.57
C ARG A 73 5.06 23.23 22.61
N SER A 74 4.18 22.23 22.44
CA SER A 74 4.36 21.15 21.47
C SER A 74 4.27 21.66 20.02
N LEU A 75 3.30 22.53 19.72
CA LEU A 75 3.15 23.19 18.42
C LEU A 75 4.30 24.16 18.12
N GLU A 76 4.82 24.88 19.12
CA GLU A 76 5.99 25.75 18.99
C GLU A 76 7.28 24.96 18.73
N ARG A 77 7.42 23.76 19.30
CA ARG A 77 8.51 22.82 18.94
C ARG A 77 8.37 22.24 17.53
N GLN A 78 7.18 22.27 16.93
CA GLN A 78 6.95 21.88 15.54
C GLN A 78 7.23 23.02 14.53
N VAL A 79 7.59 24.23 15.00
CA VAL A 79 7.88 25.36 14.12
C VAL A 79 9.02 25.00 13.14
N LEU A 80 8.76 25.30 11.88
CA LEU A 80 9.55 24.96 10.69
C LEU A 80 10.99 25.51 10.73
N THR A 81 11.94 24.78 11.33
CA THR A 81 13.36 25.02 11.05
C THR A 81 13.66 24.54 9.63
N ASN A 82 13.58 25.44 8.67
CA ASN A 82 14.15 25.25 7.34
C ASN A 82 15.59 25.74 7.38
N PHE A 83 16.49 25.00 6.75
CA PHE A 83 17.90 25.32 6.61
C PHE A 83 18.10 25.96 5.24
N ILE A 84 18.25 27.29 5.24
CA ILE A 84 18.44 28.08 4.02
C ILE A 84 19.77 28.81 4.16
N ALA A 85 20.67 28.63 3.20
CA ALA A 85 22.03 29.18 3.26
C ALA A 85 22.74 28.84 4.58
N SER A 86 22.50 27.63 5.10
CA SER A 86 23.07 27.16 6.36
C SER A 86 24.40 26.47 6.11
N ASP A 87 25.39 26.77 6.95
CA ASP A 87 26.71 26.14 6.93
C ASP A 87 26.75 25.10 8.06
N LEU A 88 26.56 23.83 7.70
CA LEU A 88 26.37 22.70 8.61
C LEU A 88 27.22 21.48 8.17
N PRO A 89 28.52 21.63 7.88
CA PRO A 89 29.38 20.48 7.59
C PRO A 89 29.51 19.59 8.83
N ASP A 90 29.72 18.29 8.61
CA ASP A 90 29.94 17.28 9.66
C ASP A 90 28.90 17.31 10.80
N SER A 91 27.67 17.74 10.48
CA SER A 91 26.61 17.91 11.46
C SER A 91 25.91 16.58 11.76
N ASP A 92 25.60 16.36 13.03
CA ASP A 92 24.91 15.16 13.51
C ASP A 92 23.39 15.33 13.46
N PHE A 93 22.76 14.58 12.55
CA PHE A 93 21.32 14.44 12.39
C PHE A 93 20.84 13.01 12.65
N ILE A 94 21.63 12.19 13.34
CA ILE A 94 21.30 10.78 13.60
C ILE A 94 19.95 10.68 14.31
N GLY A 95 19.05 9.86 13.75
CA GLY A 95 17.72 9.60 14.31
C GLY A 95 16.75 10.80 14.32
N VAL A 96 17.12 11.92 13.70
CA VAL A 96 16.27 13.13 13.66
C VAL A 96 15.00 12.85 12.84
N LYS A 97 13.85 13.27 13.38
CA LYS A 97 12.57 13.29 12.64
C LYS A 97 12.30 14.69 12.11
N ALA A 98 12.51 14.88 10.81
CA ALA A 98 12.42 16.16 10.13
C ALA A 98 11.62 16.01 8.83
N HIS A 99 10.30 15.95 8.95
CA HIS A 99 9.41 15.85 7.78
C HIS A 99 9.27 17.19 7.06
N LYS A 100 9.27 17.13 5.71
CA LYS A 100 9.00 18.26 4.82
C LYS A 100 9.88 19.48 5.08
N LYS A 101 11.12 19.27 5.56
CA LYS A 101 12.08 20.36 5.79
C LYS A 101 12.76 20.75 4.49
N LYS A 102 13.20 21.99 4.41
CA LYS A 102 13.91 22.53 3.26
C LYS A 102 15.36 22.77 3.64
N PHE A 103 16.26 22.10 2.94
CA PHE A 103 17.70 22.35 2.87
C PHE A 103 17.97 23.01 1.52
N VAL A 104 18.12 24.33 1.52
CA VAL A 104 18.28 25.13 0.30
C VAL A 104 19.60 25.88 0.37
N ALA A 105 20.46 25.71 -0.63
CA ALA A 105 21.79 26.33 -0.63
C ALA A 105 22.58 26.06 0.66
N SER A 106 22.40 24.88 1.27
CA SER A 106 23.05 24.53 2.54
C SER A 106 24.28 23.69 2.29
N ALA A 107 25.34 23.92 3.07
CA ALA A 107 26.51 23.06 3.12
C ALA A 107 26.28 21.99 4.20
N LEU A 108 26.18 20.73 3.77
CA LEU A 108 25.89 19.54 4.58
C LEU A 108 26.93 18.45 4.30
N GLN A 109 28.11 18.82 3.78
CA GLN A 109 29.17 17.87 3.48
C GLN A 109 29.54 17.08 4.75
N GLY A 110 29.69 15.76 4.63
CA GLY A 110 30.06 14.88 5.75
C GLY A 110 29.00 14.73 6.84
N SER A 111 27.82 15.34 6.70
CA SER A 111 26.77 15.27 7.73
C SER A 111 26.20 13.86 7.87
N ASP A 112 25.88 13.48 9.10
CA ASP A 112 25.36 12.15 9.43
C ASP A 112 23.84 12.19 9.64
N PHE A 113 23.10 11.61 8.72
CA PHE A 113 21.64 11.45 8.75
C PHE A 113 21.22 10.00 9.05
N SER A 114 22.10 9.19 9.64
CA SER A 114 21.82 7.77 9.88
C SER A 114 20.54 7.56 10.69
N GLY A 115 19.64 6.72 10.19
CA GLY A 115 18.35 6.43 10.83
C GLY A 115 17.40 7.63 10.95
N ALA A 116 17.71 8.77 10.31
CA ALA A 116 16.84 9.94 10.30
C ALA A 116 15.56 9.69 9.49
N ASP A 117 14.47 10.33 9.88
CA ASP A 117 13.22 10.35 9.11
C ASP A 117 13.01 11.72 8.48
N LEU A 118 13.36 11.82 7.20
CA LEU A 118 13.36 13.05 6.43
C LEU A 118 12.18 13.13 5.46
N THR A 119 11.14 12.31 5.65
CA THR A 119 10.01 12.15 4.71
C THR A 119 9.54 13.48 4.09
N GLY A 120 9.55 13.55 2.76
CA GLY A 120 9.10 14.69 1.96
C GLY A 120 10.00 15.92 1.99
N SER A 121 11.24 15.81 2.49
CA SER A 121 12.17 16.94 2.56
C SER A 121 12.78 17.29 1.21
N LEU A 122 13.24 18.54 1.10
CA LEU A 122 13.82 19.13 -0.10
C LEU A 122 15.28 19.46 0.13
N PHE A 123 16.17 18.91 -0.68
CA PHE A 123 17.56 19.30 -0.84
C PHE A 123 17.70 20.00 -2.19
N LYS A 124 17.89 21.32 -2.17
CA LYS A 124 17.99 22.13 -3.40
C LYS A 124 19.28 22.92 -3.41
N ALA A 125 20.06 22.79 -4.48
CA ALA A 125 21.32 23.51 -4.63
C ALA A 125 22.22 23.38 -3.39
N SER A 126 22.16 22.24 -2.70
CA SER A 126 22.87 22.00 -1.44
C SER A 126 24.06 21.08 -1.71
N ASP A 127 25.11 21.28 -0.93
CA ASP A 127 26.29 20.42 -0.92
C ASP A 127 26.03 19.32 0.12
N VAL A 128 25.87 18.09 -0.34
CA VAL A 128 25.53 16.90 0.45
C VAL A 128 26.56 15.80 0.18
N ARG A 129 27.78 16.20 -0.21
CA ARG A 129 28.88 15.27 -0.49
C ARG A 129 29.27 14.53 0.78
N GLU A 130 29.63 13.26 0.66
CA GLU A 130 30.09 12.41 1.78
C GLU A 130 29.05 12.26 2.92
N ALA A 131 27.80 12.70 2.70
CA ALA A 131 26.77 12.61 3.73
C ALA A 131 26.34 11.15 3.94
N ASN A 132 26.09 10.78 5.18
CA ASN A 132 25.70 9.44 5.56
C ASN A 132 24.18 9.34 5.76
N PHE A 133 23.47 8.67 4.86
CA PHE A 133 22.03 8.41 4.96
C PHE A 133 21.74 6.95 5.30
N ASP A 134 22.67 6.22 5.94
CA ASP A 134 22.46 4.82 6.27
C ASP A 134 21.16 4.62 7.06
N SER A 135 20.34 3.66 6.62
CA SER A 135 19.06 3.34 7.27
C SER A 135 18.06 4.51 7.37
N ALA A 136 18.28 5.62 6.67
CA ALA A 136 17.41 6.79 6.73
C ALA A 136 16.11 6.58 5.95
N ASN A 137 15.01 7.16 6.44
CA ASN A 137 13.75 7.23 5.69
C ASN A 137 13.70 8.52 4.87
N LEU A 138 13.90 8.39 3.55
CA LEU A 138 13.90 9.48 2.59
C LEU A 138 12.61 9.52 1.76
N THR A 139 11.55 8.81 2.15
CA THR A 139 10.33 8.69 1.35
C THR A 139 9.84 10.03 0.80
N GLY A 140 9.71 10.15 -0.52
CA GLY A 140 9.25 11.36 -1.21
C GLY A 140 10.21 12.56 -1.16
N CYS A 141 11.48 12.37 -0.78
CA CYS A 141 12.47 13.45 -0.79
C CYS A 141 12.81 13.91 -2.21
N LEU A 142 13.11 15.20 -2.34
CA LEU A 142 13.52 15.82 -3.61
C LEU A 142 14.95 16.35 -3.48
N PHE A 143 15.85 15.78 -4.28
CA PHE A 143 17.20 16.29 -4.50
C PHE A 143 17.23 16.99 -5.86
N LYS A 144 17.49 18.29 -5.85
CA LYS A 144 17.46 19.11 -7.06
C LYS A 144 18.73 19.94 -7.18
N ALA A 145 19.47 19.74 -8.27
CA ALA A 145 20.72 20.48 -8.53
C ALA A 145 21.68 20.46 -7.32
N SER A 146 21.74 19.34 -6.60
CA SER A 146 22.58 19.19 -5.41
C SER A 146 23.79 18.31 -5.74
N GLU A 147 24.88 18.50 -4.99
CA GLU A 147 26.09 17.69 -5.09
C GLU A 147 26.01 16.60 -4.02
N VAL A 148 25.93 15.34 -4.43
CA VAL A 148 25.67 14.17 -3.56
C VAL A 148 26.75 13.11 -3.80
N HIS A 149 27.95 13.58 -4.12
CA HIS A 149 29.13 12.75 -4.39
C HIS A 149 29.49 11.93 -3.15
N GLU A 150 29.85 10.66 -3.31
CA GLU A 150 30.28 9.76 -2.21
C GLU A 150 29.28 9.63 -1.05
N ALA A 151 28.01 10.01 -1.25
CA ALA A 151 27.00 9.85 -0.21
C ALA A 151 26.62 8.38 -0.02
N ASN A 152 26.43 7.98 1.24
CA ASN A 152 26.02 6.63 1.60
C ASN A 152 24.50 6.54 1.72
N PHE A 153 23.83 5.76 0.87
CA PHE A 153 22.38 5.48 0.96
C PHE A 153 22.07 4.02 1.34
N ASP A 154 23.03 3.32 1.94
CA ASP A 154 22.87 1.93 2.33
C ASP A 154 21.68 1.76 3.29
N SER A 155 20.89 0.70 3.10
CA SER A 155 19.67 0.40 3.87
C SER A 155 18.59 1.49 3.90
N ALA A 156 18.76 2.60 3.17
CA ALA A 156 17.84 3.73 3.18
C ALA A 156 16.55 3.42 2.41
N ASN A 157 15.45 4.05 2.82
CA ASN A 157 14.17 4.00 2.09
C ASN A 157 14.02 5.21 1.17
N LEU A 158 14.15 5.01 -0.14
CA LEU A 158 14.06 6.04 -1.17
C LEU A 158 12.76 6.00 -1.98
N THR A 159 11.70 5.43 -1.40
CA THR A 159 10.39 5.30 -2.07
C THR A 159 9.88 6.66 -2.55
N GLY A 160 9.65 6.80 -3.85
CA GLY A 160 9.18 8.05 -4.46
C GLY A 160 10.17 9.21 -4.44
N CYS A 161 11.45 8.97 -4.09
CA CYS A 161 12.50 9.99 -4.17
C CYS A 161 12.71 10.49 -5.60
N ASN A 162 13.11 11.74 -5.74
CA ASN A 162 13.45 12.33 -7.02
C ASN A 162 14.79 13.04 -6.97
N PHE A 163 15.74 12.54 -7.75
CA PHE A 163 17.07 13.11 -7.98
C PHE A 163 17.07 13.69 -9.39
N TYR A 164 16.97 15.02 -9.47
CA TYR A 164 16.90 15.72 -10.74
C TYR A 164 18.12 16.62 -10.92
N VAL A 165 18.92 16.34 -11.96
CA VAL A 165 20.17 17.06 -12.25
C VAL A 165 21.07 17.07 -11.01
N THR A 166 21.20 15.90 -10.39
CA THR A 166 21.97 15.72 -9.15
C THR A 166 23.20 14.90 -9.48
N ASP A 167 24.35 15.28 -8.94
CA ASP A 167 25.56 14.48 -9.09
C ASP A 167 25.64 13.46 -7.94
N LEU A 168 25.48 12.19 -8.26
CA LEU A 168 25.54 11.07 -7.32
C LEU A 168 26.85 10.28 -7.50
N THR A 169 27.87 10.85 -8.14
CA THR A 169 29.11 10.13 -8.44
C THR A 169 29.67 9.42 -7.20
N ASP A 170 30.04 8.15 -7.36
CA ASP A 170 30.56 7.27 -6.31
C ASP A 170 29.64 7.04 -5.08
N ALA A 171 28.34 7.37 -5.17
CA ALA A 171 27.36 7.06 -4.12
C ALA A 171 27.05 5.55 -4.01
N SER A 172 26.73 5.07 -2.81
CA SER A 172 26.40 3.66 -2.53
C SER A 172 24.91 3.44 -2.24
N PHE A 173 24.38 2.33 -2.75
CA PHE A 173 23.00 1.87 -2.53
C PHE A 173 23.01 0.36 -2.23
N ASN A 174 23.52 -0.03 -1.07
CA ASN A 174 23.49 -1.42 -0.62
C ASN A 174 22.21 -1.70 0.17
N LYS A 175 21.40 -2.68 -0.25
CA LYS A 175 20.12 -3.06 0.41
C LYS A 175 19.12 -1.91 0.59
N SER A 176 19.27 -0.84 -0.17
CA SER A 176 18.34 0.30 -0.16
C SER A 176 17.00 -0.07 -0.81
N ILE A 177 15.92 0.59 -0.41
CA ILE A 177 14.58 0.42 -1.00
C ILE A 177 14.38 1.47 -2.09
N LEU A 178 14.31 1.04 -3.35
CA LEU A 178 14.11 1.91 -4.53
C LEU A 178 12.78 1.59 -5.21
N VAL A 179 11.69 2.19 -4.74
CA VAL A 179 10.35 2.03 -5.32
C VAL A 179 9.86 3.35 -5.89
N ARG A 180 9.56 3.40 -7.20
CA ARG A 180 9.13 4.61 -7.93
C ARG A 180 10.12 5.79 -7.79
N THR A 181 11.39 5.49 -7.57
CA THR A 181 12.47 6.48 -7.44
C THR A 181 12.87 7.01 -8.82
N ASN A 182 13.12 8.31 -8.94
CA ASN A 182 13.56 8.94 -10.18
C ASN A 182 15.02 9.39 -10.07
N LEU A 183 15.88 8.81 -10.91
CA LEU A 183 17.33 9.10 -11.03
C LEU A 183 17.67 9.67 -12.43
N SER A 184 16.67 10.11 -13.17
CA SER A 184 16.83 10.61 -14.54
C SER A 184 17.63 11.92 -14.60
N MET A 185 18.45 12.06 -15.65
CA MET A 185 19.31 13.24 -15.88
C MET A 185 20.34 13.53 -14.77
N SER A 186 20.64 12.54 -13.92
CA SER A 186 21.61 12.67 -12.82
C SER A 186 22.96 12.04 -13.19
N GLY A 187 24.05 12.46 -12.55
CA GLY A 187 25.37 11.86 -12.72
C GLY A 187 25.48 10.57 -11.92
N LEU A 188 25.69 9.42 -12.57
CA LEU A 188 25.77 8.10 -11.91
C LEU A 188 27.11 7.39 -12.14
N ILE A 189 28.17 8.16 -12.36
CA ILE A 189 29.51 7.61 -12.57
C ILE A 189 29.97 6.93 -11.27
N GLY A 190 30.39 5.67 -11.32
CA GLY A 190 30.91 4.95 -10.14
C GLY A 190 29.87 4.54 -9.10
N VAL A 191 28.60 4.95 -9.28
CA VAL A 191 27.50 4.56 -8.38
C VAL A 191 27.36 3.05 -8.31
N LYS A 192 27.21 2.52 -7.10
CA LYS A 192 27.07 1.08 -6.84
C LYS A 192 25.72 0.76 -6.23
N PHE A 193 24.94 -0.07 -6.92
CA PHE A 193 23.73 -0.72 -6.42
C PHE A 193 24.06 -2.17 -6.06
N SER A 194 23.74 -2.61 -4.84
CA SER A 194 24.08 -3.96 -4.37
C SER A 194 22.99 -4.57 -3.51
N ASP A 195 22.56 -5.79 -3.85
CA ASP A 195 21.48 -6.50 -3.16
C ASP A 195 20.17 -5.67 -3.11
N VAL A 196 19.85 -4.99 -4.22
CA VAL A 196 18.68 -4.09 -4.34
C VAL A 196 17.66 -4.59 -5.35
N THR A 197 16.38 -4.47 -5.00
CA THR A 197 15.27 -4.54 -5.96
C THR A 197 14.87 -3.12 -6.37
N LEU A 198 14.99 -2.82 -7.66
CA LEU A 198 14.58 -1.55 -8.28
C LEU A 198 13.18 -1.75 -8.87
N THR A 199 12.17 -1.16 -8.25
CA THR A 199 10.76 -1.30 -8.68
C THR A 199 10.24 0.03 -9.23
N ASP A 200 9.82 0.07 -10.49
CA ASP A 200 9.35 1.27 -11.21
C ASP A 200 10.33 2.46 -11.17
N VAL A 201 11.62 2.17 -11.09
CA VAL A 201 12.68 3.20 -11.04
C VAL A 201 12.89 3.81 -12.42
N LYS A 202 13.05 5.14 -12.48
CA LYS A 202 13.37 5.86 -13.71
C LYS A 202 14.86 6.18 -13.77
N LEU A 203 15.53 5.63 -14.76
CA LEU A 203 16.94 5.87 -15.09
C LEU A 203 17.02 6.36 -16.54
N THR A 204 16.25 7.39 -16.88
CA THR A 204 16.10 7.88 -18.26
C THR A 204 17.03 9.06 -18.55
N MET A 205 17.57 9.14 -19.77
CA MET A 205 18.48 10.22 -20.19
C MET A 205 19.72 10.35 -19.28
N THR A 206 20.26 9.22 -18.83
CA THR A 206 21.37 9.14 -17.86
C THR A 206 22.57 8.40 -18.44
N ASP A 207 23.80 8.80 -18.06
CA ASP A 207 25.03 8.05 -18.37
C ASP A 207 25.29 7.00 -17.28
N LEU A 208 25.26 5.72 -17.66
CA LEU A 208 25.37 4.56 -16.78
C LEU A 208 26.64 3.73 -17.05
N LYS A 209 27.54 4.14 -17.95
CA LYS A 209 28.68 3.31 -18.40
C LYS A 209 29.61 2.84 -17.27
N LYS A 210 29.64 3.58 -16.16
CA LYS A 210 30.48 3.29 -14.97
C LYS A 210 29.65 2.95 -13.72
N THR A 211 28.35 2.77 -13.87
CA THR A 211 27.47 2.33 -12.77
C THR A 211 27.66 0.83 -12.55
N ILE A 212 27.60 0.39 -11.30
CA ILE A 212 27.77 -1.01 -10.92
C ILE A 212 26.45 -1.54 -10.38
N PHE A 213 25.99 -2.67 -10.91
CA PHE A 213 24.83 -3.41 -10.42
C PHE A 213 25.28 -4.81 -10.01
N GLU A 214 25.16 -5.14 -8.73
CA GLU A 214 25.51 -6.43 -8.15
C GLU A 214 24.29 -7.01 -7.44
N ASN A 215 23.88 -8.24 -7.79
CA ASN A 215 22.71 -8.91 -7.21
C ASN A 215 21.43 -8.05 -7.18
N CYS A 216 21.13 -7.39 -8.29
CA CYS A 216 19.97 -6.54 -8.46
C CYS A 216 18.81 -7.23 -9.18
N ILE A 217 17.59 -6.88 -8.77
CA ILE A 217 16.36 -7.23 -9.49
C ILE A 217 15.76 -5.95 -10.04
N PHE A 218 15.39 -5.94 -11.32
CA PHE A 218 14.81 -4.80 -12.01
C PHE A 218 13.37 -5.12 -12.40
N GLU A 219 12.41 -4.42 -11.80
CA GLU A 219 10.98 -4.57 -12.05
C GLU A 219 10.40 -3.24 -12.54
N GLY A 220 9.91 -3.20 -13.79
CA GLY A 220 9.32 -1.96 -14.35
C GLY A 220 10.30 -0.81 -14.57
N VAL A 221 11.61 -1.06 -14.52
CA VAL A 221 12.64 -0.01 -14.62
C VAL A 221 12.69 0.59 -16.03
N ASP A 222 12.80 1.92 -16.11
CA ASP A 222 12.84 2.65 -17.38
C ASP A 222 14.23 3.24 -17.66
N PHE A 223 14.94 2.67 -18.65
CA PHE A 223 16.27 3.08 -19.14
C PHE A 223 16.21 3.93 -20.41
N LYS A 224 15.03 4.47 -20.75
CA LYS A 224 14.83 5.16 -22.03
C LYS A 224 15.84 6.31 -22.24
N TYR A 225 16.43 6.37 -23.43
CA TYR A 225 17.46 7.36 -23.82
C TYR A 225 18.77 7.34 -23.03
N SER A 226 19.01 6.34 -22.18
CA SER A 226 20.22 6.27 -21.36
C SER A 226 21.39 5.60 -22.07
N ASP A 227 22.61 5.89 -21.61
CA ASP A 227 23.85 5.33 -22.16
C ASP A 227 24.38 4.21 -21.26
N LEU A 228 24.17 2.96 -21.69
CA LEU A 228 24.58 1.77 -20.96
C LEU A 228 25.79 1.08 -21.63
N ARG A 229 26.50 1.73 -22.55
CA ARG A 229 27.53 1.05 -23.35
C ARG A 229 28.60 0.37 -22.49
N GLY A 230 28.89 -0.89 -22.78
CA GLY A 230 29.90 -1.67 -22.07
C GLY A 230 29.50 -2.17 -20.67
N LEU A 231 28.26 -1.94 -20.24
CA LEU A 231 27.80 -2.31 -18.91
C LEU A 231 27.67 -3.83 -18.75
N CYS A 232 28.03 -4.34 -17.56
CA CYS A 232 27.80 -5.72 -17.17
C CYS A 232 26.48 -5.83 -16.40
N LEU A 233 25.52 -6.55 -16.96
CA LEU A 233 24.20 -6.83 -16.40
C LEU A 233 24.00 -8.36 -16.26
N ASP A 234 25.09 -9.07 -16.03
CA ASP A 234 25.15 -10.53 -15.93
C ASP A 234 24.45 -11.04 -14.66
N ASN A 235 23.78 -12.18 -14.77
CA ASN A 235 23.07 -12.88 -13.68
C ASN A 235 21.99 -12.05 -12.95
N GLN A 236 21.60 -10.90 -13.50
CA GLN A 236 20.52 -10.06 -12.97
C GLN A 236 19.15 -10.50 -13.50
N THR A 237 18.07 -10.08 -12.83
CA THR A 237 16.69 -10.34 -13.25
C THR A 237 16.01 -9.06 -13.73
N PHE A 238 15.37 -9.11 -14.91
CA PHE A 238 14.68 -8.00 -15.55
C PHE A 238 13.25 -8.41 -15.87
N THR A 239 12.26 -7.74 -15.28
CA THR A 239 10.83 -7.96 -15.51
C THR A 239 10.15 -6.64 -15.88
N GLY A 240 9.55 -6.55 -17.07
CA GLY A 240 8.85 -5.32 -17.48
C GLY A 240 9.77 -4.12 -17.74
N VAL A 241 11.06 -4.37 -18.00
CA VAL A 241 12.08 -3.31 -18.12
C VAL A 241 12.08 -2.70 -19.51
N ASN A 242 12.24 -1.39 -19.59
CA ASN A 242 12.23 -0.63 -20.83
C ASN A 242 13.62 -0.09 -21.21
N PHE A 243 14.21 -0.64 -22.27
CA PHE A 243 15.46 -0.17 -22.88
C PHE A 243 15.26 0.65 -24.17
N ASP A 244 14.05 1.14 -24.43
CA ASP A 244 13.74 1.89 -25.64
C ASP A 244 14.71 3.05 -25.87
N LYS A 245 15.35 3.08 -27.04
CA LYS A 245 16.28 4.15 -27.45
C LYS A 245 17.52 4.29 -26.54
N ALA A 246 17.78 3.33 -25.67
CA ALA A 246 19.01 3.28 -24.89
C ALA A 246 20.21 2.90 -25.77
N ALA A 247 21.41 3.38 -25.43
CA ALA A 247 22.64 2.98 -26.09
C ALA A 247 23.20 1.71 -25.44
N LEU A 248 23.05 0.58 -26.12
CA LEU A 248 23.34 -0.76 -25.58
C LEU A 248 24.58 -1.43 -26.23
N LYS A 249 25.44 -0.67 -26.90
CA LYS A 249 26.62 -1.26 -27.56
C LYS A 249 27.51 -1.96 -26.51
N GLU A 250 27.91 -3.20 -26.77
CA GLU A 250 28.80 -4.02 -25.93
C GLU A 250 28.27 -4.27 -24.50
N VAL A 251 26.95 -4.23 -24.29
CA VAL A 251 26.33 -4.63 -23.00
C VAL A 251 26.35 -6.16 -22.86
N SER A 252 26.57 -6.64 -21.64
CA SER A 252 26.51 -8.07 -21.30
C SER A 252 25.30 -8.39 -20.43
N PHE A 253 24.54 -9.43 -20.80
CA PHE A 253 23.40 -10.00 -20.06
C PHE A 253 23.62 -11.50 -19.83
N ARG A 254 24.85 -11.94 -19.59
CA ARG A 254 25.16 -13.37 -19.47
C ARG A 254 24.48 -13.96 -18.25
N GLY A 255 23.80 -15.09 -18.41
CA GLY A 255 23.04 -15.71 -17.32
C GLY A 255 21.87 -14.88 -16.78
N ALA A 256 21.55 -13.74 -17.39
CA ALA A 256 20.46 -12.88 -16.93
C ALA A 256 19.09 -13.49 -17.27
N THR A 257 18.06 -13.13 -16.50
CA THR A 257 16.66 -13.46 -16.81
C THR A 257 15.93 -12.23 -17.32
N LEU A 258 15.34 -12.30 -18.51
CA LEU A 258 14.62 -11.20 -19.14
C LEU A 258 13.17 -11.59 -19.46
N LYS A 259 12.20 -10.97 -18.80
CA LYS A 259 10.76 -11.19 -18.99
C LYS A 259 10.07 -9.87 -19.30
N ASN A 260 9.24 -9.84 -20.35
CA ASN A 260 8.52 -8.65 -20.78
C ASN A 260 9.46 -7.43 -20.95
N VAL A 261 10.64 -7.62 -21.53
CA VAL A 261 11.63 -6.55 -21.70
C VAL A 261 11.51 -5.93 -23.09
N THR A 262 11.45 -4.61 -23.16
CA THR A 262 11.35 -3.87 -24.43
C THR A 262 12.69 -3.23 -24.80
N PHE A 263 13.06 -3.33 -26.08
CA PHE A 263 14.28 -2.72 -26.62
C PHE A 263 13.98 -1.60 -27.63
N ILE A 264 12.74 -1.46 -28.13
CA ILE A 264 12.39 -0.56 -29.23
C ILE A 264 10.96 0.03 -29.14
N SER A 265 10.87 1.32 -29.49
CA SER A 265 9.66 2.01 -29.93
C SER A 265 9.40 1.77 -31.43
N ARG A 266 8.22 1.25 -31.79
CA ARG A 266 7.79 0.71 -33.12
C ARG A 266 8.00 1.60 -34.38
N TYR A 267 8.61 2.79 -34.26
CA TYR A 267 8.62 3.82 -35.31
C TYR A 267 10.01 4.34 -35.72
N THR A 268 11.12 3.80 -35.21
CA THR A 268 12.46 4.36 -35.54
C THR A 268 13.56 3.30 -35.57
N LEU A 269 13.90 2.80 -36.76
CA LEU A 269 15.03 1.88 -36.96
C LEU A 269 16.12 2.55 -37.80
N SER A 270 17.30 2.76 -37.20
CA SER A 270 18.51 3.16 -37.93
C SER A 270 19.46 1.98 -38.12
N LYS A 271 20.28 1.98 -39.18
CA LYS A 271 21.35 0.97 -39.37
C LYS A 271 22.35 0.95 -38.21
N LYS A 272 22.56 2.09 -37.55
CA LYS A 272 23.45 2.22 -36.38
C LYS A 272 22.95 1.41 -35.19
N TYR A 273 21.63 1.37 -34.97
CA TYR A 273 21.03 0.67 -33.84
C TYR A 273 21.12 -0.85 -33.98
N HIS A 274 20.81 -1.41 -35.16
CA HIS A 274 20.98 -2.84 -35.44
C HIS A 274 22.42 -3.32 -35.21
N ARG A 275 23.41 -2.51 -35.61
CA ARG A 275 24.82 -2.82 -35.34
C ARG A 275 25.15 -2.86 -33.86
N ALA A 276 24.49 -2.05 -33.03
CA ALA A 276 24.69 -2.07 -31.59
C ALA A 276 24.05 -3.31 -30.95
N ILE A 277 22.83 -3.69 -31.35
CA ILE A 277 22.16 -4.90 -30.84
C ILE A 277 23.01 -6.16 -31.08
N LYS A 278 23.68 -6.26 -32.25
CA LYS A 278 24.60 -7.37 -32.57
C LYS A 278 25.82 -7.49 -31.64
N THR A 279 26.16 -6.43 -30.90
CA THR A 279 27.28 -6.44 -29.96
C THR A 279 26.88 -6.83 -28.55
N ILE A 280 25.58 -7.01 -28.29
CA ILE A 280 25.08 -7.40 -26.96
C ILE A 280 25.33 -8.89 -26.74
N CYS A 281 25.87 -9.25 -25.57
CA CYS A 281 26.08 -10.64 -25.19
C CYS A 281 24.88 -11.16 -24.38
N PHE A 282 24.26 -12.25 -24.84
CA PHE A 282 23.17 -12.93 -24.15
C PHE A 282 23.52 -14.38 -23.77
N ASP A 283 24.81 -14.71 -23.67
CA ASP A 283 25.26 -16.09 -23.43
C ASP A 283 24.69 -16.65 -22.11
N GLY A 284 23.92 -17.73 -22.20
CA GLY A 284 23.30 -18.36 -21.03
C GLY A 284 22.10 -17.60 -20.46
N ALA A 285 21.66 -16.51 -21.10
CA ALA A 285 20.49 -15.77 -20.66
C ALA A 285 19.20 -16.59 -20.84
N MET A 286 18.21 -16.30 -20.02
CA MET A 286 16.85 -16.84 -20.11
C MET A 286 15.89 -15.73 -20.53
N MET A 287 15.02 -15.97 -21.53
CA MET A 287 14.10 -14.95 -22.04
C MET A 287 12.69 -15.47 -22.30
N ASP A 288 11.65 -14.70 -22.04
CA ASP A 288 10.31 -15.02 -22.51
C ASP A 288 10.21 -15.01 -24.06
N LYS A 289 9.14 -15.59 -24.60
CA LYS A 289 8.95 -15.73 -26.05
C LYS A 289 8.86 -14.37 -26.77
N LEU A 290 8.27 -13.37 -26.12
CA LEU A 290 8.09 -12.03 -26.69
C LEU A 290 9.43 -11.28 -26.79
N THR A 291 10.21 -11.26 -25.72
CA THR A 291 11.55 -10.64 -25.68
C THR A 291 12.47 -11.34 -26.68
N TYR A 292 12.47 -12.68 -26.71
CA TYR A 292 13.26 -13.46 -27.65
C TYR A 292 12.89 -13.13 -29.12
N ALA A 293 11.59 -13.10 -29.45
CA ALA A 293 11.15 -12.79 -30.80
C ALA A 293 11.52 -11.36 -31.22
N ALA A 294 11.40 -10.39 -30.31
CA ALA A 294 11.80 -9.00 -30.55
C ALA A 294 13.29 -8.91 -30.88
N LEU A 295 14.16 -9.46 -30.03
CA LEU A 295 15.61 -9.43 -30.26
C LEU A 295 16.03 -10.19 -31.52
N LYS A 296 15.39 -11.32 -31.80
CA LYS A 296 15.65 -12.11 -33.03
C LYS A 296 15.35 -11.32 -34.29
N SER A 297 14.27 -10.53 -34.29
CA SER A 297 13.92 -9.65 -35.42
C SER A 297 14.96 -8.55 -35.69
N MET A 298 15.78 -8.23 -34.69
CA MET A 298 16.84 -7.22 -34.75
C MET A 298 18.22 -7.83 -35.06
N GLU A 299 18.26 -9.12 -35.42
CA GLU A 299 19.48 -9.88 -35.71
C GLU A 299 20.46 -9.97 -34.52
N ALA A 300 19.96 -10.00 -33.28
CA ALA A 300 20.76 -10.31 -32.10
C ALA A 300 21.27 -11.76 -32.13
N ASP A 301 22.47 -12.01 -31.57
CA ASP A 301 22.95 -13.37 -31.35
C ASP A 301 22.23 -13.97 -30.13
N LEU A 302 21.38 -14.96 -30.39
CA LEU A 302 20.59 -15.66 -29.38
C LEU A 302 20.89 -17.17 -29.38
N SER A 303 22.05 -17.57 -29.92
CA SER A 303 22.42 -18.99 -30.11
C SER A 303 22.56 -19.77 -28.80
N LYS A 304 22.88 -19.08 -27.69
CA LYS A 304 23.02 -19.66 -26.34
C LYS A 304 21.96 -19.16 -25.36
N VAL A 305 20.85 -18.63 -25.86
CA VAL A 305 19.72 -18.17 -25.05
C VAL A 305 18.74 -19.31 -24.84
N THR A 306 18.30 -19.50 -23.60
CA THR A 306 17.19 -20.39 -23.28
C THR A 306 15.90 -19.60 -23.40
N VAL A 307 15.03 -19.98 -24.34
CA VAL A 307 13.68 -19.43 -24.38
C VAL A 307 12.91 -20.05 -23.23
N ILE A 308 12.57 -19.23 -22.24
CA ILE A 308 11.52 -19.53 -21.30
C ILE A 308 10.27 -19.68 -22.15
N SER A 309 9.83 -20.92 -22.36
CA SER A 309 8.49 -21.19 -22.83
C SER A 309 7.57 -20.64 -21.77
N GLU A 310 7.19 -19.37 -21.92
CA GLU A 310 5.84 -18.97 -21.57
C GLU A 310 4.93 -19.73 -22.54
N GLU A 311 4.68 -20.99 -22.24
CA GLU A 311 3.28 -21.30 -22.02
C GLU A 311 2.83 -20.25 -21.03
N LYS A 312 2.19 -19.18 -21.54
CA LYS A 312 1.19 -18.51 -20.75
C LYS A 312 0.21 -19.61 -20.49
N ASP A 313 0.45 -20.34 -19.42
CA ASP A 313 -0.22 -21.59 -19.21
C ASP A 313 -1.65 -21.17 -18.96
N MET A 314 -2.47 -21.35 -19.99
CA MET A 314 -3.91 -21.47 -19.79
C MET A 314 -4.21 -22.64 -18.84
N GLN A 315 -3.20 -23.32 -18.26
CA GLN A 315 -3.31 -24.27 -17.17
C GLN A 315 -2.98 -23.72 -15.77
N ASP A 316 -2.37 -22.53 -15.58
CA ASP A 316 -2.00 -22.02 -14.23
C ASP A 316 -2.83 -20.80 -13.76
N GLN A 317 -3.83 -20.36 -14.54
CA GLN A 317 -4.84 -19.45 -14.01
C GLN A 317 -5.86 -20.22 -13.14
N PRO A 318 -6.00 -19.88 -11.85
CA PRO A 318 -6.92 -20.57 -10.94
C PRO A 318 -8.38 -20.47 -11.36
N ILE A 319 -8.78 -19.44 -12.11
CA ILE A 319 -10.13 -19.35 -12.70
C ILE A 319 -10.05 -18.81 -14.13
N GLN A 320 -10.72 -19.49 -15.05
CA GLN A 320 -10.99 -19.01 -16.41
C GLN A 320 -12.47 -19.15 -16.73
N VAL A 321 -13.08 -18.07 -17.20
CA VAL A 321 -14.49 -18.03 -17.57
C VAL A 321 -14.61 -17.47 -18.98
N LYS A 322 -15.25 -18.21 -19.89
CA LYS A 322 -15.47 -17.80 -21.27
C LYS A 322 -16.92 -18.00 -21.69
N GLY A 323 -17.56 -16.92 -22.13
CA GLY A 323 -18.90 -16.90 -22.67
C GLY A 323 -19.98 -17.46 -21.73
N LEU A 324 -19.81 -17.34 -20.41
CA LEU A 324 -20.66 -17.99 -19.42
C LEU A 324 -22.10 -17.45 -19.47
N ARG A 325 -23.08 -18.36 -19.51
CA ARG A 325 -24.51 -18.03 -19.62
C ARG A 325 -25.34 -18.78 -18.60
N LYS A 326 -26.37 -18.11 -18.10
CA LYS A 326 -27.36 -18.70 -17.18
C LYS A 326 -28.69 -17.98 -17.26
N SER A 327 -29.76 -18.75 -17.32
CA SER A 327 -31.16 -18.32 -17.31
C SER A 327 -31.93 -19.05 -16.20
N TYR A 328 -32.89 -18.37 -15.60
CA TYR A 328 -33.91 -19.00 -14.75
C TYR A 328 -35.26 -18.78 -15.41
N LYS A 329 -35.82 -19.84 -16.01
CA LYS A 329 -36.95 -19.73 -16.94
C LYS A 329 -36.62 -18.70 -18.03
N ASP A 330 -37.44 -17.67 -18.20
CA ASP A 330 -37.26 -16.65 -19.23
C ASP A 330 -36.30 -15.51 -18.79
N LEU A 331 -35.82 -15.52 -17.55
CA LEU A 331 -34.92 -14.49 -17.03
C LEU A 331 -33.46 -14.85 -17.32
N HIS A 332 -32.84 -14.14 -18.27
CA HIS A 332 -31.42 -14.26 -18.59
C HIS A 332 -30.55 -13.51 -17.56
N VAL A 333 -29.99 -14.25 -16.60
CA VAL A 333 -29.19 -13.69 -15.49
C VAL A 333 -27.73 -13.47 -15.88
N LEU A 334 -27.11 -14.36 -16.66
CA LEU A 334 -25.75 -14.20 -17.20
C LEU A 334 -25.79 -14.24 -18.73
N LYS A 335 -25.19 -13.25 -19.38
CA LYS A 335 -25.30 -12.96 -20.81
C LYS A 335 -23.92 -12.90 -21.48
N SER A 336 -23.17 -14.00 -21.43
CA SER A 336 -21.79 -14.09 -21.92
C SER A 336 -20.81 -13.33 -21.03
N VAL A 337 -20.50 -13.93 -19.89
CA VAL A 337 -19.52 -13.41 -18.94
C VAL A 337 -18.15 -14.00 -19.26
N ASP A 338 -17.14 -13.14 -19.29
CA ASP A 338 -15.76 -13.46 -19.64
C ASP A 338 -14.81 -12.79 -18.64
N PHE A 339 -13.97 -13.57 -17.95
CA PHE A 339 -12.89 -13.06 -17.09
C PHE A 339 -11.92 -14.17 -16.72
N GLU A 340 -10.77 -13.75 -16.21
CA GLU A 340 -9.67 -14.59 -15.75
C GLU A 340 -9.20 -14.07 -14.39
N VAL A 341 -8.75 -14.97 -13.52
CA VAL A 341 -8.20 -14.64 -12.19
C VAL A 341 -6.76 -15.11 -12.11
N GLU A 342 -5.90 -14.25 -11.57
CA GLU A 342 -4.48 -14.54 -11.38
C GLU A 342 -4.24 -15.21 -10.02
N LYS A 343 -3.26 -16.10 -9.98
CA LYS A 343 -2.88 -16.83 -8.77
C LYS A 343 -2.28 -15.91 -7.73
N GLY A 344 -2.62 -16.11 -6.46
CA GLY A 344 -2.11 -15.31 -5.35
C GLY A 344 -2.56 -13.84 -5.44
N SER A 345 -3.75 -13.59 -6.00
CA SER A 345 -4.35 -12.26 -6.09
C SER A 345 -5.76 -12.23 -5.49
N ILE A 346 -6.25 -11.03 -5.20
CA ILE A 346 -7.64 -10.74 -4.88
C ILE A 346 -8.35 -10.23 -6.13
N PHE A 347 -9.26 -11.05 -6.67
CA PHE A 347 -10.16 -10.65 -7.74
C PHE A 347 -11.53 -10.28 -7.16
N ALA A 348 -11.99 -9.05 -7.39
CA ALA A 348 -13.30 -8.59 -6.98
C ALA A 348 -14.29 -8.55 -8.16
N LEU A 349 -15.36 -9.33 -8.05
CA LEU A 349 -16.54 -9.20 -8.90
C LEU A 349 -17.51 -8.19 -8.26
N LEU A 350 -17.45 -6.96 -8.73
CA LEU A 350 -18.23 -5.83 -8.24
C LEU A 350 -19.55 -5.71 -9.02
N GLY A 351 -20.67 -5.46 -8.34
CA GLY A 351 -21.94 -5.20 -9.01
C GLY A 351 -23.10 -5.02 -8.05
N SER A 352 -24.18 -4.40 -8.53
CA SER A 352 -25.40 -4.21 -7.75
C SER A 352 -26.10 -5.54 -7.43
N ASN A 353 -27.06 -5.50 -6.51
CA ASN A 353 -27.93 -6.64 -6.24
C ASN A 353 -28.70 -7.03 -7.52
N GLY A 354 -28.77 -8.34 -7.79
CA GLY A 354 -29.38 -8.86 -9.01
C GLY A 354 -28.50 -8.85 -10.26
N ALA A 355 -27.28 -8.29 -10.22
CA ALA A 355 -26.38 -8.27 -11.39
C ALA A 355 -25.91 -9.67 -11.84
N GLY A 356 -25.99 -10.67 -10.97
CA GLY A 356 -25.62 -12.06 -11.26
C GLY A 356 -24.40 -12.60 -10.48
N LYS A 357 -23.83 -11.83 -9.53
CA LYS A 357 -22.61 -12.18 -8.78
C LYS A 357 -22.68 -13.58 -8.14
N THR A 358 -23.67 -13.81 -7.28
CA THR A 358 -23.90 -15.10 -6.61
C THR A 358 -24.17 -16.23 -7.61
N THR A 359 -24.77 -15.95 -8.78
CA THR A 359 -24.95 -16.95 -9.84
C THR A 359 -23.61 -17.39 -10.42
N VAL A 360 -22.68 -16.46 -10.64
CA VAL A 360 -21.31 -16.78 -11.06
C VAL A 360 -20.61 -17.63 -9.99
N VAL A 361 -20.64 -17.22 -8.72
CA VAL A 361 -20.02 -17.98 -7.62
C VAL A 361 -20.58 -19.40 -7.54
N LYS A 362 -21.90 -19.57 -7.59
CA LYS A 362 -22.54 -20.89 -7.56
C LYS A 362 -22.10 -21.77 -8.73
N ILE A 363 -21.87 -21.20 -9.91
CA ILE A 363 -21.36 -21.96 -11.05
C ILE A 363 -19.90 -22.38 -10.85
N LEU A 364 -19.04 -21.44 -10.46
CA LEU A 364 -17.62 -21.71 -10.25
C LEU A 364 -17.36 -22.67 -9.09
N THR A 365 -18.26 -22.71 -8.12
CA THR A 365 -18.22 -23.62 -6.97
C THR A 365 -19.02 -24.91 -7.19
N THR A 366 -19.47 -25.17 -8.43
CA THR A 366 -20.20 -26.39 -8.85
C THR A 366 -21.61 -26.58 -8.24
N LEU A 367 -22.10 -25.58 -7.49
CA LEU A 367 -23.45 -25.58 -6.90
C LEU A 367 -24.55 -25.33 -7.93
N LEU A 368 -24.20 -24.86 -9.12
CA LEU A 368 -25.13 -24.59 -10.21
C LEU A 368 -24.48 -24.91 -11.56
N LYS A 369 -25.20 -25.59 -12.46
CA LYS A 369 -24.72 -25.81 -13.83
C LYS A 369 -24.96 -24.58 -14.71
N PRO A 370 -23.99 -24.14 -15.53
CA PRO A 370 -24.23 -23.11 -16.54
C PRO A 370 -25.13 -23.65 -17.67
N ASP A 371 -25.77 -22.74 -18.41
CA ASP A 371 -26.54 -23.11 -19.61
C ASP A 371 -25.70 -23.04 -20.89
N GLY A 372 -24.52 -22.40 -20.81
CA GLY A 372 -23.55 -22.31 -21.91
C GLY A 372 -22.27 -21.59 -21.48
N GLY A 373 -21.27 -21.64 -22.36
CA GLY A 373 -19.91 -21.17 -22.06
C GLY A 373 -19.07 -22.24 -21.36
N THR A 374 -17.85 -21.89 -20.98
CA THR A 374 -16.91 -22.76 -20.28
C THR A 374 -16.36 -22.07 -19.03
N ALA A 375 -16.23 -22.83 -17.94
CA ALA A 375 -15.58 -22.36 -16.72
C ALA A 375 -14.59 -23.42 -16.22
N ILE A 376 -13.36 -23.01 -15.97
CA ILE A 376 -12.28 -23.85 -15.48
C ILE A 376 -11.81 -23.26 -14.14
N VAL A 377 -11.68 -24.10 -13.13
CA VAL A 377 -11.18 -23.74 -11.80
C VAL A 377 -10.04 -24.69 -11.44
N ASN A 378 -8.84 -24.14 -11.15
CA ASN A 378 -7.61 -24.89 -10.88
C ASN A 378 -7.36 -26.01 -11.91
N GLY A 379 -7.48 -25.68 -13.20
CA GLY A 379 -7.31 -26.63 -14.31
C GLY A 379 -8.44 -27.66 -14.47
N CYS A 380 -9.49 -27.60 -13.66
CA CYS A 380 -10.63 -28.52 -13.70
C CYS A 380 -11.87 -27.82 -14.26
N ASP A 381 -12.49 -28.41 -15.28
CA ASP A 381 -13.77 -27.92 -15.80
C ASP A 381 -14.89 -28.14 -14.76
N VAL A 382 -15.68 -27.08 -14.50
CA VAL A 382 -16.65 -27.06 -13.39
C VAL A 382 -17.86 -27.98 -13.60
N VAL A 383 -18.06 -28.50 -14.83
CA VAL A 383 -19.18 -29.39 -15.15
C VAL A 383 -18.74 -30.85 -15.20
N SER A 384 -17.60 -31.13 -15.82
CA SER A 384 -17.10 -32.49 -16.07
C SER A 384 -16.15 -33.01 -14.99
N LYS A 385 -15.56 -32.13 -14.17
CA LYS A 385 -14.62 -32.48 -13.09
C LYS A 385 -15.00 -31.78 -11.77
N ASP A 386 -16.29 -31.76 -11.45
CA ASP A 386 -16.84 -31.02 -10.31
C ASP A 386 -16.25 -31.45 -8.95
N ASP A 387 -16.02 -32.75 -8.74
CA ASP A 387 -15.40 -33.25 -7.52
C ASP A 387 -13.95 -32.76 -7.33
N ASN A 388 -13.16 -32.68 -8.40
CA ASN A 388 -11.80 -32.11 -8.34
C ASN A 388 -11.84 -30.61 -8.02
N VAL A 389 -12.82 -29.88 -8.58
CA VAL A 389 -13.02 -28.46 -8.24
C VAL A 389 -13.32 -28.33 -6.75
N ARG A 390 -14.29 -29.08 -6.22
CA ARG A 390 -14.68 -29.04 -4.78
C ARG A 390 -13.53 -29.34 -3.82
N GLN A 391 -12.61 -30.24 -4.20
CA GLN A 391 -11.43 -30.56 -3.39
C GLN A 391 -10.40 -29.42 -3.35
N SER A 392 -10.37 -28.56 -4.38
CA SER A 392 -9.35 -27.53 -4.55
C SER A 392 -9.76 -26.14 -4.02
N ILE A 393 -11.03 -25.97 -3.63
CA ILE A 393 -11.60 -24.67 -3.27
C ILE A 393 -12.22 -24.67 -1.86
N SER A 394 -12.40 -23.47 -1.32
CA SER A 394 -13.33 -23.21 -0.23
C SER A 394 -14.33 -22.12 -0.63
N LEU A 395 -15.54 -22.19 -0.08
CA LEU A 395 -16.60 -21.18 -0.28
C LEU A 395 -17.08 -20.69 1.09
N THR A 396 -17.06 -19.38 1.27
CA THR A 396 -17.67 -18.68 2.40
C THR A 396 -18.84 -17.86 1.85
N GLY A 397 -20.07 -18.26 2.18
CA GLY A 397 -21.28 -17.61 1.69
C GLY A 397 -21.58 -16.28 2.40
N GLN A 398 -22.68 -15.63 2.03
CA GLN A 398 -23.13 -14.36 2.63
C GLN A 398 -23.45 -14.47 4.13
N PHE A 399 -23.90 -15.64 4.59
CA PHE A 399 -24.17 -15.91 6.00
C PHE A 399 -23.09 -16.83 6.59
N ALA A 400 -22.72 -16.61 7.85
CA ALA A 400 -21.75 -17.43 8.53
C ALA A 400 -22.28 -18.86 8.74
N ALA A 401 -21.53 -19.87 8.30
CA ALA A 401 -21.90 -21.27 8.43
C ALA A 401 -21.40 -21.89 9.75
N VAL A 402 -21.37 -21.07 10.81
CA VAL A 402 -20.90 -21.46 12.15
C VAL A 402 -22.02 -22.17 12.91
N ASP A 403 -21.73 -23.30 13.54
CA ASP A 403 -22.67 -23.95 14.46
C ASP A 403 -22.68 -23.17 15.78
N GLU A 404 -23.83 -22.57 16.10
CA GLU A 404 -24.03 -21.70 17.26
C GLU A 404 -24.05 -22.44 18.61
N ILE A 405 -24.26 -23.76 18.60
CA ILE A 405 -24.26 -24.60 19.80
C ILE A 405 -22.82 -24.88 20.25
N LEU A 406 -21.92 -25.02 19.29
CA LEU A 406 -20.50 -25.33 19.50
C LEU A 406 -19.68 -24.09 19.89
N THR A 407 -18.54 -24.32 20.52
CA THR A 407 -17.52 -23.28 20.74
C THR A 407 -16.76 -22.97 19.45
N GLY A 408 -16.00 -21.86 19.44
CA GLY A 408 -15.16 -21.52 18.29
C GLY A 408 -14.13 -22.61 17.96
N ARG A 409 -13.52 -23.19 19.01
CA ARG A 409 -12.56 -24.30 18.87
C ARG A 409 -13.23 -25.57 18.34
N GLU A 410 -14.42 -25.91 18.85
CA GLU A 410 -15.16 -27.10 18.41
C GLU A 410 -15.59 -27.01 16.95
N ASN A 411 -16.03 -25.84 16.48
CA ASN A 411 -16.33 -25.59 15.06
C ASN A 411 -15.13 -25.92 14.16
N LEU A 412 -13.94 -25.38 14.49
CA LEU A 412 -12.73 -25.63 13.71
C LEU A 412 -12.26 -27.09 13.78
N ILE A 413 -12.34 -27.72 14.97
CA ILE A 413 -12.03 -29.15 15.14
C ILE A 413 -12.97 -30.01 14.28
N MET A 414 -14.27 -29.66 14.24
CA MET A 414 -15.27 -30.38 13.45
C MET A 414 -14.89 -30.34 11.96
N ILE A 415 -14.62 -29.16 11.41
CA ILE A 415 -14.21 -29.02 9.99
C ILE A 415 -12.87 -29.74 9.73
N ALA A 416 -11.90 -29.65 10.64
CA ALA A 416 -10.61 -30.34 10.49
C ALA A 416 -10.75 -31.85 10.45
N LYS A 417 -11.66 -32.41 11.27
CA LYS A 417 -12.00 -33.85 11.24
C LYS A 417 -12.72 -34.25 9.95
N LEU A 418 -13.68 -33.45 9.48
CA LEU A 418 -14.38 -33.69 8.21
C LEU A 418 -13.43 -33.64 7.02
N ARG A 419 -12.37 -32.82 7.09
CA ARG A 419 -11.28 -32.75 6.11
C ARG A 419 -10.15 -33.76 6.34
N HIS A 420 -10.32 -34.70 7.28
CA HIS A 420 -9.36 -35.78 7.59
C HIS A 420 -7.94 -35.29 7.94
N LEU A 421 -7.83 -34.12 8.59
CA LEU A 421 -6.54 -33.56 8.97
C LEU A 421 -5.99 -34.22 10.24
N ASN A 422 -4.66 -34.40 10.26
CA ASN A 422 -3.94 -34.80 11.47
C ASN A 422 -3.91 -33.63 12.47
N HIS A 423 -3.94 -33.95 13.76
CA HIS A 423 -3.88 -32.95 14.85
C HIS A 423 -4.95 -31.84 14.76
N PRO A 424 -6.25 -32.16 14.67
CA PRO A 424 -7.32 -31.17 14.43
C PRO A 424 -7.40 -30.09 15.51
N ARG A 425 -7.00 -30.40 16.74
CA ARG A 425 -6.92 -29.40 17.83
C ARG A 425 -5.85 -28.36 17.57
N GLN A 426 -4.66 -28.77 17.16
CA GLN A 426 -3.57 -27.84 16.85
C GLN A 426 -3.96 -26.93 15.67
N VAL A 427 -4.57 -27.49 14.63
CA VAL A 427 -5.10 -26.71 13.49
C VAL A 427 -6.12 -25.66 13.96
N ALA A 428 -7.03 -26.05 14.85
CA ALA A 428 -8.01 -25.12 15.42
C ALA A 428 -7.32 -24.01 16.23
N ASP A 429 -6.36 -24.35 17.09
CA ASP A 429 -5.65 -23.41 17.95
C ASP A 429 -4.84 -22.40 17.12
N ASP A 430 -4.16 -22.85 16.07
CA ASP A 430 -3.40 -22.01 15.14
C ASP A 430 -4.31 -21.02 14.39
N LEU A 431 -5.48 -21.49 13.92
CA LEU A 431 -6.46 -20.65 13.23
C LEU A 431 -7.13 -19.65 14.18
N LEU A 432 -7.49 -20.06 15.40
CA LEU A 432 -8.03 -19.14 16.41
C LEU A 432 -7.01 -18.05 16.76
N LYS A 433 -5.73 -18.38 16.85
CA LYS A 433 -4.66 -17.39 17.07
C LYS A 433 -4.54 -16.44 15.89
N ARG A 434 -4.46 -16.97 14.66
CA ARG A 434 -4.32 -16.16 13.44
C ARG A 434 -5.47 -15.17 13.27
N PHE A 435 -6.69 -15.54 13.66
CA PHE A 435 -7.88 -14.71 13.50
C PHE A 435 -8.23 -13.87 14.73
N GLY A 436 -7.37 -13.82 15.75
CA GLY A 436 -7.61 -13.02 16.96
C GLY A 436 -8.81 -13.51 17.81
N LEU A 437 -9.11 -14.81 17.77
CA LEU A 437 -10.24 -15.42 18.47
C LEU A 437 -9.83 -16.31 19.65
N SER A 438 -8.55 -16.25 20.07
CA SER A 438 -8.01 -17.13 21.12
C SER A 438 -8.72 -16.96 22.47
N ASP A 439 -8.97 -15.73 22.90
CA ASP A 439 -9.65 -15.44 24.18
C ASP A 439 -11.12 -15.86 24.18
N ALA A 440 -11.70 -15.99 22.98
CA ALA A 440 -13.07 -16.43 22.80
C ALA A 440 -13.23 -17.92 22.54
N ALA A 441 -12.12 -18.65 22.34
CA ALA A 441 -12.08 -19.96 21.71
C ALA A 441 -13.04 -21.00 22.32
N ASP A 442 -13.16 -21.00 23.65
CA ASP A 442 -13.96 -21.96 24.42
C ASP A 442 -15.34 -21.41 24.82
N ARG A 443 -15.73 -20.24 24.31
CA ARG A 443 -17.10 -19.71 24.41
C ARG A 443 -17.96 -20.23 23.27
N ARG A 444 -19.26 -20.45 23.54
CA ARG A 444 -20.23 -20.79 22.49
C ARG A 444 -20.33 -19.66 21.47
N THR A 445 -20.33 -20.01 20.19
CA THR A 445 -20.36 -19.03 19.09
C THR A 445 -21.69 -18.27 19.03
N SER A 446 -22.77 -18.76 19.65
CA SER A 446 -24.00 -17.98 19.88
C SER A 446 -23.76 -16.67 20.67
N THR A 447 -22.65 -16.58 21.40
CA THR A 447 -22.26 -15.39 22.19
C THR A 447 -21.30 -14.46 21.44
N TYR A 448 -20.88 -14.81 20.22
CA TYR A 448 -19.94 -14.03 19.42
C TYR A 448 -20.64 -12.83 18.78
N SER A 449 -19.91 -11.71 18.64
CA SER A 449 -20.36 -10.60 17.79
C SER A 449 -20.46 -11.03 16.31
N GLY A 450 -21.09 -10.20 15.48
CA GLY A 450 -21.17 -10.47 14.03
C GLY A 450 -19.78 -10.61 13.39
N GLY A 451 -18.86 -9.69 13.69
CA GLY A 451 -17.47 -9.74 13.22
C GLY A 451 -16.71 -10.97 13.71
N MET A 452 -16.89 -11.37 14.98
CA MET A 452 -16.27 -12.59 15.51
C MET A 452 -16.79 -13.85 14.80
N ARG A 453 -18.11 -13.97 14.58
CA ARG A 453 -18.69 -15.09 13.82
C ARG A 453 -18.15 -15.11 12.39
N ARG A 454 -18.00 -13.95 11.76
CA ARG A 454 -17.46 -13.86 10.40
C ARG A 454 -15.99 -14.24 10.32
N ARG A 455 -15.15 -13.79 11.26
CA ARG A 455 -13.75 -14.22 11.35
C ARG A 455 -13.63 -15.72 11.53
N LEU A 456 -14.46 -16.32 12.38
CA LEU A 456 -14.49 -17.77 12.57
C LEU A 456 -14.91 -18.51 11.29
N ASP A 457 -15.92 -18.02 10.58
CA ASP A 457 -16.39 -18.57 9.31
C ASP A 457 -15.30 -18.56 8.22
N ILE A 458 -14.59 -17.45 8.08
CA ILE A 458 -13.44 -17.36 7.18
C ILE A 458 -12.31 -18.29 7.66
N ALA A 459 -12.05 -18.40 8.96
CA ALA A 459 -11.05 -19.32 9.50
C ALA A 459 -11.39 -20.79 9.20
N MET A 460 -12.67 -21.18 9.31
CA MET A 460 -13.14 -22.51 8.92
C MET A 460 -12.88 -22.79 7.44
N SER A 461 -13.03 -21.77 6.57
CA SER A 461 -12.73 -21.90 5.14
C SER A 461 -11.27 -22.25 4.86
N LEU A 462 -10.32 -21.86 5.72
CA LEU A 462 -8.90 -22.15 5.58
C LEU A 462 -8.45 -23.54 6.02
N VAL A 463 -9.31 -24.26 6.76
CA VAL A 463 -8.96 -25.59 7.26
C VAL A 463 -8.57 -26.48 6.07
N GLY A 464 -7.37 -27.05 6.05
CA GLY A 464 -6.91 -27.87 4.92
C GLY A 464 -6.21 -27.12 3.79
N LYS A 465 -5.95 -25.81 3.96
CA LYS A 465 -5.08 -24.99 3.08
C LYS A 465 -5.55 -24.98 1.60
N PRO A 466 -6.76 -24.48 1.32
CA PRO A 466 -7.23 -24.35 -0.07
C PRO A 466 -6.35 -23.40 -0.88
N GLN A 467 -6.17 -23.69 -2.17
CA GLN A 467 -5.43 -22.80 -3.08
C GLN A 467 -6.26 -21.58 -3.54
N LEU A 468 -7.59 -21.73 -3.54
CA LEU A 468 -8.55 -20.74 -3.98
C LEU A 468 -9.74 -20.66 -3.02
N ILE A 469 -10.11 -19.44 -2.62
CA ILE A 469 -11.23 -19.18 -1.72
C ILE A 469 -12.22 -18.24 -2.40
N PHE A 470 -13.50 -18.61 -2.38
CA PHE A 470 -14.61 -17.77 -2.76
C PHE A 470 -15.21 -17.11 -1.51
N LEU A 471 -15.33 -15.79 -1.53
CA LEU A 471 -15.97 -14.99 -0.49
C LEU A 471 -17.15 -14.24 -1.10
N ASP A 472 -18.37 -14.72 -0.85
CA ASP A 472 -19.60 -14.11 -1.37
C ASP A 472 -20.11 -13.03 -0.40
N GLU A 473 -19.93 -11.76 -0.75
CA GLU A 473 -20.25 -10.56 0.05
C GLU A 473 -19.81 -10.64 1.52
N PRO A 474 -18.49 -10.74 1.82
CA PRO A 474 -18.04 -11.17 3.13
C PRO A 474 -18.20 -10.18 4.27
N THR A 475 -18.46 -8.92 3.97
CA THR A 475 -18.71 -7.86 4.95
C THR A 475 -20.17 -7.43 5.01
N SER A 476 -21.05 -8.13 4.29
CA SER A 476 -22.49 -7.86 4.29
C SER A 476 -23.07 -7.97 5.71
N GLY A 477 -23.77 -6.92 6.15
CA GLY A 477 -24.39 -6.88 7.48
C GLY A 477 -23.44 -6.64 8.65
N LEU A 478 -22.15 -6.37 8.40
CA LEU A 478 -21.19 -5.99 9.44
C LEU A 478 -21.16 -4.47 9.66
N ASP A 479 -20.94 -4.07 10.90
CA ASP A 479 -20.57 -2.70 11.27
C ASP A 479 -19.18 -2.33 10.72
N PRO A 480 -18.85 -1.03 10.59
CA PRO A 480 -17.58 -0.54 10.03
C PRO A 480 -16.32 -1.22 10.58
N GLU A 481 -16.22 -1.37 11.90
CA GLU A 481 -15.03 -1.91 12.56
C GLU A 481 -14.82 -3.37 12.17
N ALA A 482 -15.89 -4.17 12.23
CA ALA A 482 -15.86 -5.57 11.81
C ALA A 482 -15.51 -5.75 10.32
N ARG A 483 -15.84 -4.79 9.43
CA ARG A 483 -15.42 -4.86 8.02
C ARG A 483 -13.91 -4.71 7.88
N ILE A 484 -13.33 -3.73 8.56
CA ILE A 484 -11.89 -3.48 8.53
C ILE A 484 -11.13 -4.70 9.05
N GLU A 485 -11.63 -5.35 10.10
CA GLU A 485 -11.05 -6.60 10.61
C GLU A 485 -11.09 -7.72 9.56
N VAL A 486 -12.23 -7.91 8.89
CA VAL A 486 -12.35 -8.90 7.80
C VAL A 486 -11.41 -8.57 6.64
N TRP A 487 -11.26 -7.30 6.28
CA TRP A 487 -10.36 -6.88 5.21
C TRP A 487 -8.90 -7.19 5.50
N LYS A 488 -8.44 -6.95 6.75
CA LYS A 488 -7.08 -7.33 7.19
C LYS A 488 -6.86 -8.83 7.03
N VAL A 489 -7.81 -9.63 7.51
CA VAL A 489 -7.77 -11.09 7.38
C VAL A 489 -7.66 -11.51 5.91
N VAL A 490 -8.47 -10.94 5.01
CA VAL A 490 -8.44 -11.28 3.58
C VAL A 490 -7.09 -10.97 2.94
N LYS A 491 -6.48 -9.82 3.27
CA LYS A 491 -5.13 -9.46 2.80
C LYS A 491 -4.08 -10.46 3.27
N GLU A 492 -4.10 -10.83 4.54
CA GLU A 492 -3.19 -11.84 5.10
C GLU A 492 -3.33 -13.23 4.43
N LEU A 493 -4.50 -13.57 3.87
CA LEU A 493 -4.66 -14.81 3.10
C LEU A 493 -3.81 -14.78 1.83
N VAL A 494 -3.87 -13.67 1.12
CA VAL A 494 -3.15 -13.49 -0.15
C VAL A 494 -1.65 -13.35 0.08
N ASP A 495 -1.24 -12.66 1.14
CA ASP A 495 0.18 -12.62 1.57
C ASP A 495 0.74 -14.02 1.86
N SER A 496 -0.13 -14.96 2.28
CA SER A 496 0.23 -16.38 2.47
C SER A 496 0.17 -17.24 1.19
N GLY A 497 -0.05 -16.62 0.02
CA GLY A 497 -0.08 -17.25 -1.30
C GLY A 497 -1.44 -17.80 -1.74
N THR A 498 -2.52 -17.52 -0.99
CA THR A 498 -3.87 -17.99 -1.34
C THR A 498 -4.50 -17.09 -2.39
N THR A 499 -5.22 -17.64 -3.37
CA THR A 499 -6.01 -16.83 -4.33
C THR A 499 -7.40 -16.56 -3.74
N VAL A 500 -7.89 -15.33 -3.85
CA VAL A 500 -9.22 -14.95 -3.34
C VAL A 500 -10.11 -14.42 -4.47
N PHE A 501 -11.29 -15.02 -4.61
CA PHE A 501 -12.38 -14.50 -5.42
C PHE A 501 -13.45 -13.90 -4.52
N LEU A 502 -13.58 -12.58 -4.55
CA LEU A 502 -14.50 -11.79 -3.74
C LEU A 502 -15.68 -11.34 -4.60
N THR A 503 -16.92 -11.46 -4.11
CA THR A 503 -18.03 -10.66 -4.63
C THR A 503 -18.35 -9.53 -3.67
N THR A 504 -18.70 -8.37 -4.22
CA THR A 504 -19.14 -7.25 -3.39
C THR A 504 -20.07 -6.31 -4.15
N GLN A 505 -20.86 -5.56 -3.40
CA GLN A 505 -21.58 -4.39 -3.87
C GLN A 505 -21.00 -3.09 -3.29
N TYR A 506 -20.05 -3.19 -2.36
CA TYR A 506 -19.40 -2.06 -1.72
C TYR A 506 -18.19 -1.62 -2.55
N LEU A 507 -18.24 -0.41 -3.07
CA LEU A 507 -17.16 0.16 -3.88
C LEU A 507 -15.84 0.23 -3.11
N GLU A 508 -15.92 0.66 -1.85
CA GLU A 508 -14.76 0.78 -0.97
C GLU A 508 -14.09 -0.56 -0.72
N GLU A 509 -14.86 -1.64 -0.53
CA GLU A 509 -14.29 -2.98 -0.35
C GLU A 509 -13.50 -3.44 -1.58
N ALA A 510 -14.05 -3.21 -2.77
CA ALA A 510 -13.34 -3.51 -4.01
C ALA A 510 -12.07 -2.65 -4.16
N GLU A 511 -12.14 -1.35 -3.82
CA GLU A 511 -11.00 -0.43 -3.88
C GLU A 511 -9.89 -0.78 -2.88
N GLN A 512 -10.25 -1.20 -1.67
CA GLN A 512 -9.31 -1.49 -0.59
C GLN A 512 -8.64 -2.87 -0.70
N LEU A 513 -9.33 -3.84 -1.29
CA LEU A 513 -8.88 -5.24 -1.32
C LEU A 513 -8.38 -5.70 -2.68
N ALA A 514 -9.00 -5.28 -3.78
CA ALA A 514 -8.84 -5.99 -5.04
C ALA A 514 -7.58 -5.56 -5.81
N ASP A 515 -6.80 -6.54 -6.24
CA ASP A 515 -5.76 -6.34 -7.25
C ASP A 515 -6.40 -6.10 -8.63
N ARG A 516 -7.53 -6.77 -8.88
CA ARG A 516 -8.30 -6.65 -10.12
C ARG A 516 -9.80 -6.62 -9.86
N ILE A 517 -10.49 -5.70 -10.53
CA ILE A 517 -11.93 -5.46 -10.37
C ILE A 517 -12.63 -5.74 -11.71
N ALA A 518 -13.61 -6.63 -11.70
CA ALA A 518 -14.54 -6.82 -12.80
C ALA A 518 -15.93 -6.32 -12.41
N ILE A 519 -16.46 -5.36 -13.17
CA ILE A 519 -17.76 -4.74 -12.93
C ILE A 519 -18.83 -5.53 -13.69
N LEU A 520 -19.67 -6.25 -12.96
CA LEU A 520 -20.82 -7.00 -13.47
C LEU A 520 -22.07 -6.12 -13.44
N HIS A 521 -22.69 -5.94 -14.61
CA HIS A 521 -23.94 -5.20 -14.76
C HIS A 521 -24.86 -5.94 -15.73
N GLU A 522 -26.11 -6.18 -15.31
CA GLU A 522 -27.14 -6.89 -16.08
C GLU A 522 -26.68 -8.21 -16.74
N GLY A 523 -25.85 -8.97 -16.02
CA GLY A 523 -25.33 -10.25 -16.48
C GLY A 523 -24.14 -10.16 -17.45
N ARG A 524 -23.49 -8.99 -17.58
CA ARG A 524 -22.30 -8.78 -18.42
C ARG A 524 -21.19 -8.07 -17.66
N ILE A 525 -19.94 -8.38 -18.00
CA ILE A 525 -18.80 -7.61 -17.53
C ILE A 525 -18.70 -6.35 -18.39
N ILE A 526 -18.89 -5.18 -17.77
CA ILE A 526 -18.85 -3.88 -18.47
C ILE A 526 -17.47 -3.21 -18.37
N ALA A 527 -16.67 -3.61 -17.39
CA ALA A 527 -15.28 -3.19 -17.24
C ALA A 527 -14.50 -4.26 -16.45
N ASN A 528 -13.21 -4.43 -16.75
CA ASN A 528 -12.33 -5.35 -16.06
C ASN A 528 -10.89 -4.82 -16.10
N GLY A 529 -10.33 -4.52 -14.93
CA GLY A 529 -8.98 -3.95 -14.82
C GLY A 529 -8.56 -3.71 -13.39
N THR A 530 -7.33 -3.25 -13.22
CA THR A 530 -6.90 -2.67 -11.94
C THR A 530 -7.63 -1.35 -11.68
N LEU A 531 -7.66 -0.88 -10.43
CA LEU A 531 -8.27 0.41 -10.11
C LEU A 531 -7.71 1.56 -10.97
N GLU A 532 -6.40 1.56 -11.20
CA GLU A 532 -5.73 2.57 -12.02
C GLU A 532 -6.10 2.47 -13.50
N GLU A 533 -6.33 1.28 -14.03
CA GLU A 533 -6.85 1.08 -15.39
C GLU A 533 -8.30 1.57 -15.51
N LEU A 534 -9.14 1.30 -14.51
CA LEU A 534 -10.54 1.73 -14.49
C LEU A 534 -10.66 3.25 -14.38
N LYS A 535 -9.83 3.91 -13.57
CA LYS A 535 -9.78 5.38 -13.47
C LYS A 535 -9.46 6.06 -14.81
N LYS A 536 -8.62 5.44 -15.65
CA LYS A 536 -8.26 5.96 -16.98
C LYS A 536 -9.40 5.92 -18.00
N LEU A 537 -10.50 5.22 -17.71
CA LEU A 537 -11.70 5.25 -18.57
C LEU A 537 -12.41 6.60 -18.52
N PHE A 538 -12.08 7.45 -17.54
CA PHE A 538 -12.64 8.78 -17.37
C PHE A 538 -11.59 9.87 -17.69
N PRO A 539 -12.04 11.09 -18.04
CA PRO A 539 -11.14 12.22 -18.25
C PRO A 539 -10.24 12.46 -17.03
N PRO A 540 -9.01 12.96 -17.23
CA PRO A 540 -8.09 13.25 -16.14
C PRO A 540 -8.76 14.16 -15.11
N ALA A 541 -8.58 13.82 -13.83
CA ALA A 541 -9.16 14.55 -12.72
C ALA A 541 -8.76 16.03 -12.77
N LYS A 542 -9.73 16.93 -12.64
CA LYS A 542 -9.45 18.32 -12.29
C LYS A 542 -8.99 18.34 -10.84
N VAL A 543 -7.80 18.87 -10.59
CA VAL A 543 -7.29 19.06 -9.24
C VAL A 543 -7.96 20.32 -8.67
N GLU A 544 -8.96 20.12 -7.82
CA GLU A 544 -9.58 21.16 -7.01
C GLU A 544 -9.16 20.93 -5.56
N TYR A 545 -8.67 21.98 -4.89
CA TYR A 545 -8.36 21.92 -3.46
C TYR A 545 -9.68 21.97 -2.70
N VAL A 546 -10.13 20.81 -2.23
CA VAL A 546 -11.28 20.69 -1.33
C VAL A 546 -10.74 20.24 0.02
N GLU A 547 -11.08 20.99 1.07
CA GLU A 547 -10.83 20.57 2.44
C GLU A 547 -11.66 19.30 2.71
N LYS A 548 -10.99 18.14 2.77
CA LYS A 548 -11.65 16.87 3.05
C LYS A 548 -11.94 16.79 4.55
N GLN A 549 -13.20 17.10 4.91
CA GLN A 549 -13.72 16.78 6.23
C GLN A 549 -13.73 15.25 6.41
N PRO A 550 -13.42 14.73 7.62
CA PRO A 550 -13.44 13.29 7.85
C PRO A 550 -14.84 12.74 7.63
N SER A 551 -14.93 11.54 7.07
CA SER A 551 -16.22 10.87 6.88
C SER A 551 -16.85 10.58 8.25
N LEU A 552 -18.17 10.45 8.32
CA LEU A 552 -18.84 10.08 9.57
C LEU A 552 -18.32 8.73 10.12
N GLU A 553 -17.90 7.83 9.23
CA GLU A 553 -17.29 6.56 9.57
C GLU A 553 -15.89 6.74 10.18
N GLU A 554 -15.05 7.59 9.60
CA GLU A 554 -13.74 7.97 10.16
C GLU A 554 -13.89 8.64 11.54
N ILE A 555 -14.88 9.53 11.70
CA ILE A 555 -15.21 10.17 12.99
C ILE A 555 -15.68 9.12 14.01
N PHE A 556 -16.60 8.24 13.60
CA PHE A 556 -17.14 7.19 14.46
C PHE A 556 -16.00 6.31 14.97
N LEU A 557 -15.17 5.75 14.09
CA LEU A 557 -14.02 4.89 14.43
C LEU A 557 -13.03 5.58 15.37
N ALA A 558 -12.72 6.86 15.13
CA ALA A 558 -11.82 7.62 16.00
C ALA A 558 -12.37 7.82 17.42
N ILE A 559 -13.69 7.95 17.58
CA ILE A 559 -14.33 8.13 18.88
C ILE A 559 -14.36 6.83 19.69
N ILE A 560 -14.65 5.69 19.05
CA ILE A 560 -14.72 4.39 19.75
C ILE A 560 -13.32 3.88 20.13
N SER A 561 -12.32 4.05 19.25
CA SER A 561 -10.95 3.59 19.51
C SER A 561 -10.32 4.22 20.76
N LYS A 562 -10.71 5.45 21.12
CA LYS A 562 -10.24 6.14 22.34
C LYS A 562 -10.83 5.59 23.65
N LYS A 563 -11.86 4.75 23.61
CA LYS A 563 -12.47 4.16 24.82
C LYS A 563 -11.77 2.90 25.31
N GLU A 564 -10.97 2.23 24.48
CA GLU A 564 -10.32 0.96 24.85
C GLU A 564 -8.94 1.14 25.50
N GLU A 565 -8.36 2.34 25.47
CA GLU A 565 -7.07 2.67 26.11
C GLU A 565 -7.18 3.19 27.56
N LYS A 566 -8.32 2.97 28.25
CA LYS A 566 -8.52 3.37 29.65
C LYS A 566 -8.70 2.21 30.61
#